data_AF-A0A2V9DIB6-F1
#
_entry.id   AF-A0A2V9DIB6-F1
#
_cell.length_a   1.000
_cell.length_b   1.000
_cell.length_c   1.000
_cell.angle_alpha   90.00
_cell.angle_beta   90.00
_cell.angle_gamma   90.00
#
_symmetry.space_group_name_H-M   'P 1'
#
loop_
_entity.id
_entity.type
_entity.pdbx_description
1 polymer ?
#
loop_
_entity_poly.entity_id
_entity_poly.type
_entity_poly.pdbx_seq_one_letter_code
_entity_poly.pdbx_strand_id
1 'polypeptide(L)' 'MPRDTLTLTDNRTGKQYEIPITHNTIRALDLRQIKVNANEFGMMSYDPAFTNTAACISRITFI' A
#
# COMPACT_ATOMS: atom_id res chain seq x y z
N MET A 1 -22.64 2.58 -2.94
CA MET A 1 -21.54 2.88 -3.89
C MET A 1 -20.38 1.95 -3.58
N PRO A 2 -19.63 1.46 -4.58
CA PRO A 2 -18.39 0.72 -4.33
C PRO A 2 -17.44 1.56 -3.48
N ARG A 3 -16.69 0.94 -2.55
CA ARG A 3 -15.64 1.62 -1.80
C ARG A 3 -14.35 1.55 -2.61
N ASP A 4 -13.69 2.69 -2.83
CA ASP A 4 -12.38 2.76 -3.49
C ASP A 4 -11.26 2.38 -2.51
N THR A 5 -11.34 1.16 -1.98
CA THR A 5 -10.39 0.62 -1.01
C THR A 5 -9.94 -0.78 -1.40
N LEU A 6 -8.69 -1.11 -1.08
CA LEU A 6 -8.12 -2.45 -1.12
C LEU A 6 -8.24 -3.07 0.27
N THR A 7 -8.93 -4.21 0.37
CA THR A 7 -9.01 -4.98 1.61
C THR A 7 -7.88 -6.01 1.66
N LEU A 8 -7.06 -5.95 2.71
CA LEU A 8 -5.95 -6.88 2.97
C LEU A 8 -6.24 -7.66 4.24
N THR A 9 -6.08 -8.98 4.16
CA THR A 9 -6.12 -9.86 5.34
C THR A 9 -4.72 -10.39 5.60
N ASP A 10 -4.15 -10.08 6.76
CA ASP A 10 -2.88 -10.66 7.19
C ASP A 10 -3.13 -12.00 7.90
N ASN A 11 -2.97 -13.10 7.16
CA ASN A 11 -3.20 -14.45 7.68
C ASN A 11 -2.29 -14.84 8.86
N ARG A 12 -1.18 -14.14 9.09
CA ARG A 12 -0.30 -14.39 10.24
C ARG A 12 -0.94 -13.92 11.55
N THR A 13 -1.78 -12.89 11.48
CA THR A 13 -2.41 -12.26 12.65
C THR A 13 -3.94 -12.35 12.64
N GLY A 14 -4.54 -12.72 11.52
CA GLY A 14 -5.99 -12.69 11.29
C GLY A 14 -6.58 -11.29 11.15
N LYS A 15 -5.75 -10.23 11.18
CA LYS A 15 -6.21 -8.84 11.10
C LYS A 15 -6.55 -8.45 9.67
N GLN A 16 -7.57 -7.63 9.54
CA GLN A 16 -8.01 -7.09 8.26
C GLN A 16 -7.79 -5.57 8.22
N TYR A 17 -7.35 -5.07 7.07
CA TYR A 17 -7.00 -3.67 6.84
C TYR A 17 -7.68 -3.21 5.56
N GLU A 18 -8.25 -2.00 5.58
CA GLU A 18 -8.71 -1.33 4.36
C GLU A 18 -7.75 -0.20 4.02
N ILE A 19 -7.19 -0.21 2.81
CA ILE A 19 -6.25 0.80 2.31
C ILE A 19 -6.90 1.58 1.18
N PRO A 20 -6.91 2.93 1.20
CA PRO A 20 -7.50 3.72 0.13
C PRO A 20 -6.74 3.53 -1.19
N ILE A 21 -7.48 3.44 -2.29
CA ILE A 21 -6.93 3.44 -3.64
C ILE A 21 -6.97 4.87 -4.18
N THR A 22 -5.85 5.36 -4.68
CA THR A 22 -5.73 6.68 -5.33
C THR A 22 -4.91 6.55 -6.60
N HIS A 23 -5.36 7.12 -7.72
CA HIS A 23 -4.66 7.02 -9.01
C HIS A 23 -4.35 5.56 -9.42
N ASN A 24 -5.26 4.61 -9.12
CA ASN A 24 -5.03 3.16 -9.27
C ASN A 24 -3.78 2.62 -8.55
N THR A 25 -3.36 3.30 -7.48
CA THR A 25 -2.23 2.90 -6.62
C THR A 25 -2.63 2.99 -5.15
N ILE A 26 -1.87 2.33 -4.28
CA ILE A 26 -1.93 2.55 -2.84
C ILE A 26 -0.69 3.31 -2.39
N ARG A 27 -0.76 4.04 -1.27
CA ARG A 27 0.45 4.62 -0.68
C ARG A 27 1.23 3.52 0.03
N ALA A 28 2.50 3.34 -0.32
CA ALA A 28 3.37 2.36 0.34
C ALA A 28 3.48 2.57 1.86
N LEU A 29 3.34 3.82 2.33
CA LEU A 29 3.32 4.14 3.76
C LEU A 29 2.13 3.54 4.50
N ASP A 30 1.00 3.32 3.83
CA ASP A 30 -0.18 2.74 4.45
C ASP A 30 0.05 1.27 4.82
N LEU A 31 1.02 0.58 4.20
CA LEU A 31 1.43 -0.77 4.60
C LEU A 31 2.05 -0.82 6.00
N ARG A 32 2.56 0.30 6.54
CA ARG A 32 3.16 0.34 7.88
C ARG A 32 2.18 0.01 9.01
N GLN A 33 0.87 0.15 8.77
CA GLN A 33 -0.14 -0.25 9.75
C GLN A 33 -0.18 -1.78 9.96
N ILE A 34 0.29 -2.54 8.96
CA ILE A 34 0.32 -4.01 8.99
C ILE A 34 1.53 -4.45 9.80
N LYS A 35 1.27 -4.97 11.00
CA LYS A 35 2.29 -5.38 11.97
C LYS A 35 1.95 -6.73 12.58
N VAL A 36 2.96 -7.57 12.79
CA VAL A 36 2.82 -8.80 13.56
C VAL A 36 2.94 -8.45 15.04
N ASN A 37 3.95 -7.66 15.40
CA ASN A 37 4.18 -7.17 16.76
C ASN A 37 4.02 -5.64 16.85
N ALA A 38 3.51 -5.14 17.99
CA ALA A 38 3.22 -3.70 18.16
C ALA A 38 4.46 -2.79 18.01
N ASN A 39 5.63 -3.30 18.39
CA ASN A 39 6.89 -2.55 18.39
C ASN A 39 7.64 -2.58 17.05
N GLU A 40 7.08 -3.23 16.03
CA GLU A 40 7.68 -3.27 14.70
C GLU A 40 7.44 -1.97 13.93
N PHE A 41 8.31 -1.72 12.96
CA PHE A 41 8.15 -0.62 12.02
C PHE A 41 6.87 -0.75 11.18
N GLY A 42 6.53 -1.98 10.78
CA GLY A 42 5.42 -2.31 9.88
C GLY A 42 5.88 -2.84 8.53
N MET A 43 4.93 -3.35 7.75
CA MET A 43 5.20 -3.90 6.42
C MET A 43 5.70 -2.81 5.46
N MET A 44 6.62 -3.19 4.58
CA MET A 44 7.16 -2.35 3.52
C MET A 44 6.93 -3.04 2.18
N SER A 45 6.69 -2.25 1.13
CA SER A 45 6.71 -2.76 -0.25
C SER A 45 8.13 -3.09 -0.65
N TYR A 46 8.34 -4.29 -1.20
CA TYR A 46 9.61 -4.68 -1.81
C TYR A 46 9.44 -4.70 -3.33
N ASP A 47 9.98 -3.68 -4.00
CA ASP A 47 9.90 -3.49 -5.45
C ASP A 47 11.26 -2.98 -5.97
N PRO A 48 12.19 -3.91 -6.29
CA PRO A 48 13.50 -3.55 -6.82
C PRO A 48 13.39 -2.67 -8.07
N ALA A 49 14.19 -1.61 -8.13
CA ALA A 49 14.19 -0.62 -9.21
C ALA A 49 12.85 0.11 -9.46
N PHE A 50 11.92 0.08 -8.50
CA PHE A 50 10.65 0.82 -8.56
C PHE A 50 9.77 0.47 -9.77
N THR A 51 9.85 -0.77 -10.25
CA THR A 51 9.16 -1.21 -11.47
C THR A 51 7.64 -1.17 -11.38
N ASN A 52 7.09 -1.22 -10.16
CA ASN A 52 5.67 -1.13 -9.87
C ASN A 52 5.37 -0.08 -8.79
N THR A 53 6.21 0.96 -8.67
CA THR A 53 6.06 2.04 -7.70
C THR A 53 6.00 3.38 -8.42
N ALA A 54 4.83 4.03 -8.40
CA ALA A 54 4.69 5.40 -8.86
C ALA A 54 5.33 6.37 -7.84
N ALA A 55 6.51 6.89 -8.17
CA ALA A 55 7.28 7.75 -7.24
C ALA A 55 6.69 9.17 -7.08
N CYS A 56 6.00 9.70 -8.10
CA CYS A 56 5.36 11.00 -8.05
C CYS A 56 4.19 11.10 -9.03
N ILE A 57 3.34 12.11 -8.82
CA ILE A 57 2.34 12.52 -9.81
C ILE A 57 3.01 13.50 -10.76
N SER A 58 3.04 13.18 -12.06
CA SER A 58 3.53 14.09 -13.10
C SER A 58 2.37 14.52 -14.01
N ARG A 59 2.42 15.78 -14.45
CA ARG A 59 1.52 16.32 -15.48
C ARG A 59 2.29 16.84 -16.70
N ILE A 60 3.60 16.56 -16.76
CA ILE A 60 4.50 17.09 -17.79
C ILE A 60 4.51 16.17 -19.02
N THR A 61 4.71 14.87 -18.81
CA THR A 61 4.90 13.89 -19.89
C THR A 61 4.23 12.57 -19.53
N PHE A 62 3.68 11.89 -20.54
CA PHE A 62 3.21 10.50 -20.51
C PHE A 62 3.97 9.72 -21.60
N ILE A 63 4.34 8.46 -21.31
CA ILE A 63 5.04 7.56 -22.23
C ILE A 63 4.09 6.42 -22.59
#